data_AF-M1CBK8-F1
#
_entry.id   AF-M1CBK8-F1
#
_cell.length_a   1.000
_cell.length_b   1.000
_cell.length_c   1.000
_cell.angle_alpha   90.00
_cell.angle_beta   90.00
_cell.angle_gamma   90.00
#
_symmetry.space_group_name_H-M   'P 1'
#
loop_
_entity.id
_entity.type
_entity.pdbx_description
1 polymer ?
#
loop_
_entity_poly.entity_id
_entity_poly.type
_entity_poly.pdbx_seq_one_letter_code
_entity_poly.pdbx_strand_id
1 'polypeptide(L)'
;MAGDVSLTKLSDAEISVEECNVFREKVKAGLLKKLTIVELEQKAEILHEDITKHNIAQELQLLQNRIDRANEKGWRDQYPFFCFSFW
;
A
#
# COMPACT_ATOMS: atom_id res chain seq x y z
N MET A 1 22.67 -17.35 -3.97
CA MET A 1 21.29 -17.67 -4.38
C MET A 1 20.38 -17.11 -3.32
N ALA A 2 19.72 -15.97 -3.59
CA ALA A 2 18.71 -15.44 -2.68
C ALA A 2 17.53 -16.42 -2.72
N GLY A 3 17.26 -17.11 -1.62
CA GLY A 3 16.07 -17.95 -1.51
C GLY A 3 14.84 -17.07 -1.68
N ASP A 4 13.86 -17.54 -2.43
CA ASP A 4 12.63 -16.79 -2.68
C ASP A 4 11.87 -16.63 -1.35
N VAL A 5 11.70 -15.39 -0.88
CA VAL A 5 11.01 -15.08 0.37
C VAL A 5 9.61 -14.60 0.01
N SER A 6 8.59 -15.35 0.42
CA SER A 6 7.20 -14.95 0.22
C SER A 6 6.84 -13.74 1.07
N LEU A 7 6.11 -12.79 0.50
CA LEU A 7 5.65 -11.58 1.21
C LEU A 7 4.87 -11.91 2.48
N THR A 8 4.14 -13.02 2.51
CA THR A 8 3.38 -13.52 3.67
C THR A 8 4.22 -13.89 4.89
N LYS A 9 5.55 -14.05 4.73
CA LYS A 9 6.47 -14.34 5.84
C LYS A 9 7.05 -13.08 6.46
N LEU A 10 6.81 -11.91 5.87
CA LEU A 10 7.27 -10.64 6.39
C LEU A 10 6.33 -10.19 7.53
N SER A 11 6.91 -9.54 8.51
CA SER A 11 6.18 -8.93 9.63
C SER A 11 5.94 -7.46 9.33
N ASP A 12 4.75 -6.96 9.66
CA ASP A 12 4.40 -5.54 9.60
C ASP A 12 4.85 -4.77 10.87
N ALA A 13 5.48 -5.46 11.83
CA ALA A 13 5.98 -4.83 13.05
C ALA A 13 7.17 -3.90 12.80
N GLU A 14 7.34 -2.92 13.69
CA GLU A 14 8.53 -2.06 13.69
C GLU A 14 9.81 -2.88 13.95
N ILE A 15 10.91 -2.45 13.32
CA ILE A 15 12.22 -3.08 13.51
C ILE A 15 12.74 -2.72 14.92
N SER A 16 13.01 -3.74 15.72
CA SER A 16 13.53 -3.59 17.07
C SER A 16 15.01 -3.20 17.10
N VAL A 17 15.46 -2.68 18.25
CA VAL A 17 16.86 -2.33 18.49
C VAL A 17 17.76 -3.57 18.42
N GLU A 18 17.28 -4.70 18.94
CA GLU A 18 17.95 -5.98 18.92
C GLU A 18 18.22 -6.46 17.49
N GLU A 19 17.21 -6.39 16.61
CA GLU A 19 17.37 -6.72 15.18
C GLU A 19 18.38 -5.78 14.49
N CYS A 20 18.35 -4.49 14.83
CA CYS A 20 19.29 -3.51 14.30
C CYS A 20 20.74 -3.79 14.75
N ASN A 21 20.92 -4.24 16.00
CA ASN A 21 22.22 -4.66 16.52
C ASN A 21 22.74 -5.92 15.80
N VAL A 22 21.89 -6.93 15.58
CA VAL A 22 22.26 -8.12 14.79
C VAL A 22 22.67 -7.74 13.38
N PHE A 23 21.94 -6.82 12.75
CA PHE A 23 22.30 -6.30 11.43
C PHE A 23 23.67 -5.59 11.44
N ARG A 24 23.93 -4.74 12.43
CA ARG A 24 25.23 -4.06 12.59
C ARG A 24 26.39 -5.04 12.71
N GLU A 25 26.25 -6.10 13.50
CA GLU A 25 27.32 -7.11 13.65
C GLU A 25 27.60 -7.85 12.33
N LYS A 26 26.56 -8.16 11.55
CA LYS A 26 26.73 -8.76 10.21
C LYS A 26 27.45 -7.83 9.22
N VAL A 27 27.16 -6.52 9.29
CA VAL A 27 27.87 -5.52 8.48
C VAL A 27 29.34 -5.42 8.91
N LYS A 28 29.63 -5.39 10.22
CA LYS A 28 31.01 -5.39 10.74
C LYS A 28 31.79 -6.65 10.33
N ALA A 29 31.13 -7.80 10.32
CA ALA A 29 31.69 -9.07 9.87
C ALA A 29 31.88 -9.14 8.34
N GLY A 30 31.51 -8.11 7.58
CA GLY A 30 31.63 -8.07 6.13
C GLY A 30 30.63 -8.95 5.39
N LEU A 31 29.65 -9.54 6.09
CA LEU A 31 28.63 -10.41 5.50
C LEU A 31 27.55 -9.62 4.76
N LEU A 32 27.35 -8.35 5.13
CA LEU A 32 26.37 -7.44 4.53
C LEU A 32 27.03 -6.12 4.16
N LYS A 33 26.62 -5.54 3.02
CA LYS A 33 27.07 -4.21 2.62
C LYS A 33 26.54 -3.18 3.61
N LYS A 34 27.39 -2.24 4.02
CA LYS A 34 26.97 -1.07 4.78
C LYS A 34 26.07 -0.20 3.90
N LEU A 35 24.81 -0.03 4.31
CA LEU A 35 23.92 0.93 3.67
C LEU A 35 24.31 2.35 4.09
N THR A 36 24.27 3.27 3.14
CA THR A 36 24.38 4.70 3.44
C THR A 36 23.01 5.26 3.77
N ILE A 37 22.97 6.33 4.57
CA ILE A 37 21.71 7.00 4.96
C ILE A 37 21.00 7.52 3.70
N VAL A 38 21.75 8.10 2.76
CA VAL A 38 21.20 8.62 1.50
C VAL A 38 20.52 7.53 0.66
N GLU A 39 21.13 6.35 0.53
CA GLU A 39 20.51 5.21 -0.20
C GLU A 39 19.22 4.73 0.48
N LEU A 40 19.14 4.79 1.81
CA LEU A 40 17.94 4.42 2.57
C LEU A 40 16.83 5.45 2.40
N GLU A 41 17.16 6.73 2.52
CA GLU A 41 16.21 7.84 2.34
C GLU A 41 15.59 7.82 0.93
N GLN A 42 16.42 7.65 -0.10
CA GLN A 42 15.93 7.56 -1.48
C GLN A 42 14.95 6.39 -1.68
N LYS A 43 15.24 5.23 -1.09
CA LYS A 43 14.33 4.07 -1.17
C LYS A 43 13.04 4.30 -0.38
N ALA A 44 13.13 4.96 0.77
CA ALA A 44 11.96 5.31 1.56
C ALA A 44 11.05 6.28 0.80
N GLU A 45 11.62 7.28 0.11
CA GLU A 45 10.88 8.24 -0.69
C GLU A 45 10.14 7.56 -1.86
N ILE A 46 10.85 6.73 -2.64
CA ILE A 46 10.24 5.98 -3.74
C ILE A 46 9.10 5.08 -3.24
N LEU A 47 9.33 4.35 -2.14
CA LEU A 47 8.32 3.47 -1.56
C LEU A 47 7.11 4.27 -1.05
N HIS A 48 7.35 5.42 -0.43
CA HIS A 48 6.28 6.29 0.06
C HIS A 48 5.42 6.84 -1.08
N GLU A 49 6.05 7.24 -2.19
CA GLU A 49 5.31 7.68 -3.39
C GLU A 49 4.40 6.58 -3.92
N ASP A 50 4.89 5.36 -4.05
CA ASP A 50 4.12 4.24 -4.59
C ASP A 50 2.94 3.86 -3.68
N ILE A 51 3.17 3.79 -2.37
CA ILE A 51 2.11 3.57 -1.38
C ILE A 51 1.04 4.67 -1.48
N THR A 52 1.48 5.93 -1.56
CA THR A 52 0.58 7.08 -1.62
C THR A 52 -0.26 7.06 -2.89
N LYS A 53 0.35 6.81 -4.06
CA LYS A 53 -0.35 6.69 -5.35
C LYS A 53 -1.37 5.55 -5.31
N HIS A 54 -1.00 4.39 -4.75
CA HIS A 54 -1.90 3.25 -4.61
C HIS A 54 -3.13 3.58 -3.76
N ASN A 55 -2.91 4.19 -2.58
CA ASN A 55 -3.98 4.56 -1.66
C ASN A 55 -4.94 5.59 -2.30
N ILE A 56 -4.40 6.60 -2.99
CA ILE A 56 -5.22 7.59 -3.71
C ILE A 56 -6.08 6.93 -4.78
N ALA A 57 -5.52 6.01 -5.57
CA ALA A 57 -6.27 5.31 -6.60
C ALA A 57 -7.43 4.48 -6.00
N GLN A 58 -7.20 3.80 -4.88
CA GLN A 58 -8.23 3.04 -4.17
C GLN A 58 -9.35 3.94 -3.62
N GLU A 59 -8.98 5.06 -2.99
CA GLU A 59 -9.95 6.02 -2.46
C GLU A 59 -10.80 6.66 -3.58
N LEU A 60 -10.20 6.98 -4.72
CA LEU A 60 -10.93 7.48 -5.90
C LEU A 60 -11.97 6.48 -6.39
N GLN A 61 -11.62 5.20 -6.49
CA GLN A 61 -12.58 4.15 -6.86
C GLN A 61 -13.71 4.03 -5.83
N LEU A 62 -13.38 4.08 -4.54
CA LEU A 62 -14.36 4.03 -3.46
C LEU A 62 -15.34 5.21 -3.53
N LEU A 63 -14.84 6.42 -3.78
CA LEU A 63 -15.65 7.62 -3.92
C LEU A 63 -16.56 7.55 -5.15
N GLN A 64 -16.04 7.10 -6.30
CA GLN A 64 -16.84 6.92 -7.50
C GLN A 64 -18.01 5.96 -7.25
N ASN A 65 -17.74 4.81 -6.63
CA ASN A 65 -18.78 3.83 -6.28
C ASN A 65 -19.85 4.43 -5.34
N ARG A 66 -19.47 5.34 -4.43
CA ARG A 66 -20.42 6.05 -3.55
C ARG A 66 -21.28 7.05 -4.32
N ILE A 67 -20.68 7.77 -5.26
CA ILE A 67 -21.40 8.72 -6.14
C ILE A 67 -22.43 7.96 -6.98
N ASP A 68 -22.02 6.87 -7.63
CA ASP A 68 -22.91 6.08 -8.48
C ASP A 68 -24.09 5.53 -7.68
N ARG A 69 -23.83 4.99 -6.49
CA ARG A 69 -24.89 4.51 -5.58
C ARG A 69 -25.84 5.62 -5.13
N ALA A 70 -25.34 6.83 -4.90
CA ALA A 70 -26.17 7.97 -4.51
C ALA A 70 -27.05 8.43 -5.69
N ASN A 71 -26.48 8.46 -6.90
CA ASN A 71 -27.19 8.80 -8.13
C ASN A 71 -28.30 7.79 -8.43
N GLU A 72 -28.02 6.49 -8.35
CA GLU A 72 -29.02 5.44 -8.53
C GLU A 72 -30.19 5.57 -7.54
N LYS A 73 -29.90 5.89 -6.28
CA LYS A 73 -30.95 6.15 -5.27
C LYS A 73 -31.77 7.38 -5.60
N GLY A 74 -31.13 8.47 -6.04
CA GLY A 74 -31.83 9.69 -6.46
C GLY A 74 -32.73 9.45 -7.67
N TRP A 75 -32.29 8.63 -8.62
CA TRP A 75 -33.10 8.25 -9.78
C TRP A 75 -34.31 7.41 -9.39
N ARG A 76 -34.14 6.46 -8.45
CA ARG A 76 -35.27 5.67 -7.91
C ARG A 76 -36.31 6.53 -7.19
N ASP A 77 -35.89 7.61 -6.53
CA ASP A 77 -36.78 8.53 -5.84
C ASP A 77 -37.54 9.46 -6.81
N GLN A 78 -36.85 10.02 -7.81
CA GLN A 78 -37.46 10.92 -8.79
C GLN A 78 -38.29 10.21 -9.86
N TYR A 79 -37.88 9.01 -10.28
CA TYR A 79 -38.53 8.26 -11.37
C TYR A 79 -38.77 6.80 -10.96
N PRO A 80 -39.63 6.53 -9.97
CA PRO A 80 -39.85 5.19 -9.43
C PRO A 80 -40.36 4.19 -10.49
N PHE A 81 -41.00 4.67 -11.56
CA PHE A 81 -41.53 3.85 -12.65
C PHE A 81 -40.54 3.59 -13.80
N PHE A 82 -39.45 4.37 -13.94
CA PHE A 82 -38.44 4.14 -14.99
C PHE A 82 -37.52 2.95 -14.66
N CYS A 83 -37.42 2.54 -13.39
CA CYS A 83 -36.66 1.35 -13.02
C CYS A 83 -37.28 0.03 -13.52
N PHE A 84 -38.53 0.03 -14.00
CA PHE A 84 -39.21 -1.18 -14.49
C PHE A 84 -39.17 -1.33 -16.02
N SER A 85 -38.77 -0.32 -16.77
CA SER A 85 -38.83 -0.31 -18.24
C SER A 85 -37.51 -0.62 -18.95
N PHE A 86 -36.43 -0.91 -18.20
CA PHE A 86 -35.10 -1.21 -18.74
C PHE A 86 -34.43 -2.43 -18.10
N TRP A 87 -35.21 -3.49 -17.81
CA TRP A 87 -34.70 -4.84 -17.61
C TRP A 87 -35.35 -5.82 -18.60
#